data_AF-A0A0S7YNH7-F1
#
_entry.id   AF-A0A0S7YNH7-F1
#
_cell.length_a   1.000
_cell.length_b   1.000
_cell.length_c   1.000
_cell.angle_alpha   90.00
_cell.angle_beta   90.00
_cell.angle_gamma   90.00
#
_symmetry.space_group_name_H-M   'P 1'
#
loop_
_entity.id
_entity.type
_entity.pdbx_description
1 polymer ?
#
loop_
_entity_poly.entity_id
_entity_poly.type
_entity_poly.pdbx_seq_one_letter_code
_entity_poly.pdbx_strand_id
1 'polypeptide(L)'
;VKEGGVLPLGIYVEVAGRKFQTDFEPIIERQIHHLINYIQGVMHIGQRDIAWIRVSKAAIEKGFTLKDIGVVLHAKFHQDFGNILDKVQVTLITDKKKCDELTKRARAEYKTRDERVEKMTDEDVETYYSCTLCQSFAPTHVCTVSPERTGLCGAYNWMDCKASFEINPTGPNQPIEKGECLDAKLGQWKGVNDFIKKASRGAIDHYNFYSMVVDPMTTCGCCECIAAMLPACNGVMTVHRDYTGETPCGMKFTTLAGVMGGGQSSPGFVGHSKFNITQGKFIVGDGGLLRMVWMPKSLKDEIKERIEKRGAELGYPNLIDMIADETVGITEEEILPFLQEKGHPALSMDPLVG
;
A
#
# COMPACT_ATOMS: atom_id res chain seq x y z
N VAL A 1 18.01 24.71 8.09
CA VAL A 1 16.60 24.95 7.64
C VAL A 1 15.92 25.77 8.72
N LYS A 2 15.04 26.71 8.36
CA LYS A 2 14.25 27.44 9.37
C LYS A 2 13.25 26.49 10.03
N GLU A 3 12.87 26.76 11.28
CA GLU A 3 11.81 26.02 11.97
C GLU A 3 10.52 26.01 11.14
N GLY A 4 9.85 24.86 11.05
CA GLY A 4 8.66 24.66 10.22
C GLY A 4 8.91 24.63 8.71
N GLY A 5 10.17 24.76 8.27
CA GLY A 5 10.55 24.65 6.86
C GLY A 5 10.48 23.21 6.33
N VAL A 6 10.42 23.11 5.01
CA VAL A 6 10.46 21.84 4.27
C VAL A 6 11.84 21.66 3.64
N LEU A 7 12.29 20.41 3.54
CA LEU A 7 13.57 20.05 2.95
C LEU A 7 13.39 18.83 2.04
N PRO A 8 13.92 18.82 0.81
CA PRO A 8 14.00 17.59 0.03
C PRO A 8 14.96 16.62 0.72
N LEU A 9 14.65 15.33 0.72
CA LEU A 9 15.49 14.33 1.36
C LEU A 9 15.57 13.07 0.50
N GLY A 10 16.78 12.69 0.11
CA GLY A 10 17.10 11.38 -0.42
C GLY A 10 17.83 10.56 0.64
N ILE A 11 17.34 9.36 0.92
CA ILE A 11 18.01 8.37 1.79
C ILE A 11 18.54 7.28 0.88
N TYR A 12 19.84 7.34 0.56
CA TYR A 12 20.49 6.35 -0.29
C TYR A 12 21.30 5.40 0.58
N VAL A 13 20.87 4.14 0.62
CA VAL A 13 21.50 3.08 1.41
C VAL A 13 22.20 2.12 0.46
N GLU A 14 23.52 2.07 0.54
CA GLU A 14 24.35 1.13 -0.19
C GLU A 14 24.68 -0.04 0.73
N VAL A 15 24.47 -1.25 0.23
CA VAL A 15 24.65 -2.48 1.01
C VAL A 15 25.54 -3.43 0.23
N ALA A 16 26.37 -4.17 0.95
CA ALA A 16 27.15 -5.27 0.37
C ALA A 16 27.19 -6.43 1.36
N GLY A 17 27.05 -7.64 0.86
CA GLY A 17 27.20 -8.86 1.65
C GLY A 17 27.34 -10.07 0.75
N ARG A 18 28.12 -11.08 1.17
CA ARG A 18 28.35 -12.29 0.34
C ARG A 18 27.07 -13.06 0.01
N LYS A 19 26.08 -12.97 0.90
CA LYS A 19 24.76 -13.60 0.74
C LYS A 19 23.69 -12.60 0.32
N PHE A 20 24.04 -11.33 0.09
CA PHE A 20 23.08 -10.32 -0.31
C PHE A 20 22.68 -10.52 -1.77
N GLN A 21 21.38 -10.39 -2.06
CA GLN A 21 20.84 -10.48 -3.42
C GLN A 21 20.03 -9.21 -3.68
N THR A 22 19.95 -8.78 -4.94
CA THR A 22 19.10 -7.65 -5.36
C THR A 22 17.63 -7.83 -4.94
N ASP A 23 17.18 -9.08 -4.82
CA ASP A 23 15.82 -9.43 -4.41
C ASP A 23 15.56 -9.11 -2.93
N PHE A 24 16.62 -8.85 -2.15
CA PHE A 24 16.51 -8.45 -0.74
C PHE A 24 16.43 -6.94 -0.54
N GLU A 25 16.67 -6.14 -1.58
CA GLU A 25 16.64 -4.67 -1.49
C GLU A 25 15.30 -4.13 -0.96
N PRO A 26 14.12 -4.60 -1.42
CA PRO A 26 12.84 -4.10 -0.90
C PRO A 26 12.66 -4.40 0.59
N ILE A 27 13.25 -5.50 1.09
CA ILE A 27 13.17 -5.91 2.49
C ILE A 27 13.93 -4.91 3.37
N ILE A 28 15.14 -4.57 2.95
CA ILE A 28 15.96 -3.56 3.62
C ILE A 28 15.30 -2.18 3.53
N GLU A 29 14.81 -1.81 2.34
CA GLU A 29 14.15 -0.53 2.09
C GLU A 29 12.92 -0.33 2.98
N ARG A 30 12.09 -1.37 3.16
CA ARG A 30 10.92 -1.28 4.03
C ARG A 30 11.26 -1.04 5.50
N GLN A 31 12.37 -1.60 5.99
CA GLN A 31 12.77 -1.38 7.37
C GLN A 31 13.11 0.08 7.67
N ILE A 32 13.48 0.89 6.67
CA ILE A 32 13.71 2.34 6.85
C ILE A 32 12.52 3.00 7.53
N HIS A 33 11.29 2.61 7.14
CA HIS A 33 10.07 3.12 7.78
C HIS A 33 10.04 2.84 9.29
N HIS A 34 10.35 1.62 9.71
CA HIS A 34 10.26 1.21 11.11
C HIS A 34 11.41 1.76 11.94
N LEU A 35 12.63 1.66 11.40
CA LEU A 35 13.85 2.09 12.08
C LEU A 35 13.86 3.60 12.33
N ILE A 36 13.32 4.40 11.39
CA ILE A 36 13.19 5.86 11.61
C ILE A 36 12.11 6.16 12.64
N ASN A 37 10.98 5.44 12.66
CA ASN A 37 9.93 5.63 13.67
C ASN A 37 10.33 5.18 15.08
N TYR A 38 11.44 4.45 15.25
CA TYR A 38 11.99 4.16 16.57
C TYR A 38 12.67 5.37 17.21
N ILE A 39 13.01 6.40 16.42
CA ILE A 39 13.61 7.62 16.92
C ILE A 39 12.51 8.48 17.54
N GLN A 40 12.58 8.70 18.85
CA GLN A 40 11.59 9.49 19.56
C GLN A 40 11.48 10.90 18.95
N GLY A 41 10.27 11.29 18.57
CA GLY A 41 10.00 12.61 18.00
C GLY A 41 10.32 12.73 16.50
N VAL A 42 10.60 11.62 15.81
CA VAL A 42 10.68 11.52 14.35
C VAL A 42 9.58 10.59 13.86
N MET A 43 8.91 11.00 12.78
CA MET A 43 7.88 10.22 12.10
C MET A 43 8.34 9.94 10.68
N HIS A 44 8.22 8.70 10.22
CA HIS A 44 8.33 8.33 8.81
C HIS A 44 7.02 7.68 8.36
N ILE A 45 6.48 8.06 7.21
CA ILE A 45 5.34 7.38 6.59
C ILE A 45 5.55 7.29 5.08
N GLY A 46 4.80 6.43 4.41
CA GLY A 46 5.00 6.15 2.98
C GLY A 46 6.18 5.22 2.74
N GLN A 47 6.60 5.17 1.49
CA GLN A 47 7.60 4.25 0.94
C GLN A 47 8.18 4.84 -0.35
N ARG A 48 9.29 4.29 -0.85
CA ARG A 48 9.91 4.73 -2.11
C ARG A 48 10.08 6.26 -2.18
N ASP A 49 9.63 6.89 -3.25
CA ASP A 49 9.71 8.32 -3.51
C ASP A 49 8.50 9.13 -3.01
N ILE A 50 7.55 8.48 -2.33
CA ILE A 50 6.44 9.12 -1.63
C ILE A 50 6.62 9.09 -0.10
N ALA A 51 7.84 8.79 0.36
CA ALA A 51 8.18 8.80 1.77
C ALA A 51 8.08 10.21 2.34
N TRP A 52 7.49 10.33 3.54
CA TRP A 52 7.33 11.59 4.24
C TRP A 52 7.85 11.49 5.67
N ILE A 53 8.80 12.36 6.00
CA ILE A 53 9.43 12.43 7.31
C ILE A 53 9.08 13.75 7.99
N ARG A 54 8.68 13.69 9.27
CA ARG A 54 8.50 14.85 10.15
C ARG A 54 9.39 14.72 11.38
N VAL A 55 9.97 15.83 11.81
CA VAL A 55 10.80 15.90 13.01
C VAL A 55 10.18 16.93 13.95
N SER A 56 9.94 16.52 15.20
CA SER A 56 9.37 17.39 16.23
C SER A 56 10.38 18.44 16.72
N LYS A 57 9.86 19.59 17.19
CA LYS A 57 10.70 20.63 17.81
C LYS A 57 11.50 20.09 19.01
N ALA A 58 10.85 19.28 19.84
CA ALA A 58 11.48 18.64 21.00
C ALA A 58 12.66 17.71 20.63
N ALA A 59 12.60 17.03 19.48
CA ALA A 59 13.74 16.22 19.00
C ALA A 59 14.92 17.11 18.62
N ILE A 60 14.68 18.22 17.91
CA ILE A 60 15.71 19.20 17.54
C ILE A 60 16.34 19.84 18.78
N GLU A 61 15.53 20.26 19.75
CA GLU A 61 16.01 20.83 21.03
C GLU A 61 16.90 19.85 21.81
N LYS A 62 16.63 18.54 21.70
CA LYS A 62 17.46 17.47 22.29
C LYS A 62 18.70 17.12 21.46
N GLY A 63 18.95 17.83 20.36
CA GLY A 63 20.15 17.69 19.54
C GLY A 63 20.02 16.74 18.35
N PHE A 64 18.81 16.33 17.96
CA PHE A 64 18.61 15.53 16.75
C PHE A 64 19.11 16.27 15.50
N THR A 65 19.83 15.54 14.66
CA THR A 65 20.30 15.95 13.35
C THR A 65 19.93 14.90 12.31
N LEU A 66 19.92 15.27 11.02
CA LEU A 66 19.70 14.30 9.95
C LEU A 66 20.70 13.14 10.01
N LYS A 67 21.95 13.40 10.45
CA LYS A 67 22.98 12.36 10.60
C LYS A 67 22.51 11.19 11.47
N ASP A 68 21.66 11.45 12.47
CA ASP A 68 21.16 10.42 13.38
C ASP A 68 20.27 9.39 12.67
N ILE A 69 19.57 9.78 11.59
CA ILE A 69 18.90 8.82 10.69
C ILE A 69 19.93 7.84 10.13
N GLY A 70 21.05 8.34 9.61
CA GLY A 70 22.12 7.51 9.05
C GLY A 70 22.76 6.59 10.09
N VAL A 71 22.98 7.09 11.30
CA VAL A 71 23.52 6.28 12.42
C VAL A 71 22.58 5.14 12.79
N VAL A 72 21.28 5.43 12.95
CA VAL A 72 20.29 4.41 13.30
C VAL A 72 20.17 3.37 12.20
N LEU A 73 20.02 3.79 10.93
CA LEU A 73 19.93 2.87 9.80
C LEU A 73 21.18 1.98 9.70
N HIS A 74 22.38 2.57 9.77
CA HIS A 74 23.62 1.81 9.72
C HIS A 74 23.71 0.77 10.85
N ALA A 75 23.47 1.18 12.10
CA ALA A 75 23.59 0.27 13.25
C ALA A 75 22.54 -0.85 13.20
N LYS A 76 21.29 -0.50 12.90
CA LYS A 76 20.16 -1.43 12.89
C LYS A 76 20.20 -2.40 11.72
N PHE A 77 20.66 -2.00 10.54
CA PHE A 77 20.86 -2.93 9.44
C PHE A 77 21.92 -4.00 9.75
N HIS A 78 23.05 -3.63 10.37
CA HIS A 78 24.03 -4.63 10.80
C HIS A 78 23.49 -5.55 11.90
N GLN A 79 22.72 -4.99 12.85
CA GLN A 79 22.13 -5.76 13.94
C GLN A 79 21.11 -6.78 13.44
N ASP A 80 20.20 -6.35 12.56
CA ASP A 80 19.01 -7.12 12.20
C ASP A 80 19.23 -7.99 10.94
N PHE A 81 20.20 -7.64 10.09
CA PHE A 81 20.47 -8.31 8.79
C PHE A 81 21.93 -8.74 8.62
N GLY A 82 22.72 -8.79 9.70
CA GLY A 82 24.14 -9.20 9.66
C GLY A 82 24.40 -10.62 9.14
N ASN A 83 23.36 -11.44 8.97
CA ASN A 83 23.45 -12.76 8.34
C ASN A 83 23.51 -12.70 6.80
N ILE A 84 23.02 -11.62 6.18
CA ILE A 84 23.00 -11.41 4.73
C ILE A 84 23.82 -10.19 4.28
N LEU A 85 24.12 -9.26 5.19
CA LEU A 85 24.73 -7.98 4.93
C LEU A 85 26.04 -7.83 5.73
N ASP A 86 27.13 -7.46 5.05
CA ASP A 86 28.46 -7.27 5.64
C ASP A 86 28.85 -5.79 5.80
N LYS A 87 28.38 -4.91 4.91
CA LYS A 87 28.72 -3.47 4.89
C LYS A 87 27.52 -2.61 4.52
N VAL A 88 27.35 -1.49 5.23
CA VAL A 88 26.34 -0.46 4.94
C VAL A 88 27.03 0.89 4.77
N GLN A 89 26.63 1.64 3.75
CA GLN A 89 26.89 3.08 3.64
C GLN A 89 25.57 3.81 3.49
N VAL A 90 25.32 4.81 4.35
CA VAL A 90 24.11 5.64 4.28
C VAL A 90 24.50 7.05 3.85
N THR A 91 23.93 7.50 2.74
CA THR A 91 24.09 8.85 2.22
C THR A 91 22.76 9.59 2.33
N LEU A 92 22.75 10.70 3.08
CA LEU A 92 21.60 11.59 3.24
C LEU A 92 21.79 12.80 2.34
N ILE A 93 20.88 12.99 1.39
CA ILE A 93 20.96 14.01 0.36
C ILE A 93 19.88 15.04 0.61
N THR A 94 20.26 16.31 0.74
CA THR A 94 19.33 17.43 0.93
C THR A 94 19.43 18.49 -0.16
N ASP A 95 20.34 18.30 -1.11
CA ASP A 95 20.43 19.11 -2.31
C ASP A 95 19.30 18.71 -3.27
N LYS A 96 18.49 19.69 -3.68
CA LYS A 96 17.31 19.42 -4.50
C LYS A 96 17.65 18.74 -5.83
N LYS A 97 18.69 19.18 -6.52
CA LYS A 97 19.04 18.63 -7.84
C LYS A 97 19.48 17.18 -7.72
N LYS A 98 20.31 16.87 -6.72
CA LYS A 98 20.73 15.49 -6.43
C LYS A 98 19.57 14.60 -5.99
N CYS A 99 18.62 15.12 -5.22
CA CYS A 99 17.40 14.38 -4.90
C CYS A 99 16.58 14.08 -6.16
N ASP A 100 16.38 15.06 -7.04
CA ASP A 100 15.60 14.86 -8.28
C ASP A 100 16.28 13.83 -9.21
N GLU A 101 17.62 13.83 -9.29
CA GLU A 101 18.40 12.82 -10.02
C GLU A 101 18.27 11.42 -9.41
N LEU A 102 18.40 11.31 -8.08
CA LEU A 102 18.23 10.05 -7.37
C LEU A 102 16.81 9.50 -7.56
N THR A 103 15.79 10.35 -7.47
CA THR A 103 14.39 9.95 -7.67
C THR A 103 14.15 9.35 -9.05
N LYS A 104 14.76 9.91 -10.10
CA LYS A 104 14.65 9.34 -11.46
C LYS A 104 15.22 7.93 -11.54
N ARG A 105 16.42 7.71 -10.97
CA ARG A 105 17.02 6.38 -10.88
C ARG A 105 16.14 5.43 -10.06
N ALA A 106 15.72 5.87 -8.88
CA ALA A 106 14.93 5.07 -7.96
C ALA A 106 13.61 4.60 -8.60
N ARG A 107 12.89 5.48 -9.31
CA ARG A 107 11.67 5.12 -10.06
C ARG A 107 11.89 4.02 -11.11
N ALA A 108 13.04 4.00 -11.78
CA ALA A 108 13.36 2.94 -12.74
C ALA A 108 13.59 1.59 -12.03
N GLU A 109 14.26 1.59 -10.87
CA GLU A 109 14.43 0.38 -10.04
C GLU A 109 13.08 -0.11 -9.51
N TYR A 110 12.23 0.80 -9.02
CA TYR A 110 10.88 0.47 -8.53
C TYR A 110 10.03 -0.18 -9.62
N LYS A 111 10.06 0.39 -10.84
CA LYS A 111 9.37 -0.21 -12.00
C LYS A 111 9.86 -1.62 -12.28
N THR A 112 11.17 -1.84 -12.27
CA THR A 112 11.77 -3.17 -12.49
C THR A 112 11.34 -4.17 -11.41
N ARG A 113 11.23 -3.74 -10.15
CA ARG A 113 10.75 -4.58 -9.03
C ARG A 113 9.28 -4.94 -9.19
N ASP A 114 8.44 -3.96 -9.55
CA ASP A 114 7.01 -4.17 -9.74
C ASP A 114 6.73 -5.12 -10.92
N GLU A 115 7.43 -4.97 -12.05
CA GLU A 115 7.27 -5.82 -13.24
C GLU A 115 7.59 -7.30 -12.99
N ARG A 116 8.35 -7.64 -11.94
CA ARG A 116 8.66 -9.04 -11.59
C ARG A 116 7.45 -9.79 -11.06
N VAL A 117 6.60 -9.14 -10.27
CA VAL A 117 5.40 -9.78 -9.69
C VAL A 117 4.21 -9.72 -10.64
N GLU A 118 4.19 -8.80 -11.60
CA GLU A 118 3.06 -8.63 -12.56
C GLU A 118 2.73 -9.87 -13.39
N LYS A 119 3.67 -10.79 -13.58
CA LYS A 119 3.46 -12.01 -14.36
C LYS A 119 2.91 -13.18 -13.55
N MET A 120 2.75 -13.00 -12.25
CA MET A 120 2.26 -14.02 -11.34
C MET A 120 0.79 -13.76 -11.02
N THR A 121 -0.01 -14.82 -11.01
CA THR A 121 -1.40 -14.77 -10.58
C THR A 121 -1.60 -15.47 -9.25
N ASP A 122 -2.70 -15.17 -8.58
CA ASP A 122 -3.11 -15.84 -7.34
C ASP A 122 -3.40 -17.34 -7.57
N GLU A 123 -3.77 -17.71 -8.80
CA GLU A 123 -3.93 -19.09 -9.24
C GLU A 123 -2.60 -19.84 -9.46
N ASP A 124 -1.49 -19.14 -9.74
CA ASP A 124 -0.19 -19.77 -10.00
C ASP A 124 0.53 -20.25 -8.72
N VAL A 125 0.03 -19.89 -7.54
CA VAL A 125 0.71 -20.16 -6.26
C VAL A 125 -0.22 -20.78 -5.24
N GLU A 126 0.26 -21.80 -4.52
CA GLU A 126 -0.47 -22.41 -3.39
C GLU A 126 -0.16 -21.74 -2.04
N THR A 127 0.82 -20.84 -2.02
CA THR A 127 1.31 -20.17 -0.82
C THR A 127 1.14 -18.67 -0.96
N TYR A 128 0.46 -18.05 -0.01
CA TYR A 128 0.50 -16.61 0.25
C TYR A 128 1.45 -16.32 1.41
N TYR A 129 1.64 -15.04 1.72
CA TYR A 129 2.44 -14.65 2.87
C TYR A 129 1.69 -13.69 3.76
N SER A 130 1.79 -13.90 5.07
CA SER A 130 1.38 -12.90 6.05
C SER A 130 2.37 -11.73 6.11
N CYS A 131 1.92 -10.61 6.68
CA CYS A 131 2.79 -9.60 7.25
C CYS A 131 2.18 -9.09 8.56
N THR A 132 2.86 -9.32 9.68
CA THR A 132 2.47 -8.87 11.03
C THR A 132 3.27 -7.66 11.50
N LEU A 133 4.07 -7.06 10.62
CA LEU A 133 5.04 -6.02 10.97
C LEU A 133 4.35 -4.78 11.58
N CYS A 134 3.17 -4.43 11.09
CA CYS A 134 2.39 -3.29 11.59
C CYS A 134 1.60 -3.58 12.88
N GLN A 135 1.74 -4.75 13.52
CA GLN A 135 1.10 -5.04 14.81
C GLN A 135 1.64 -4.20 15.97
N SER A 136 2.80 -3.57 15.80
CA SER A 136 3.30 -2.53 16.70
C SER A 136 2.39 -1.30 16.77
N PHE A 137 1.59 -1.04 15.72
CA PHE A 137 0.62 0.05 15.66
C PHE A 137 -0.82 -0.45 15.79
N ALA A 138 -1.17 -1.53 15.08
CA ALA A 138 -2.52 -2.12 15.08
C ALA A 138 -2.43 -3.60 15.50
N PRO A 139 -2.53 -3.92 16.81
CA PRO A 139 -2.17 -5.23 17.36
C PRO A 139 -2.92 -6.44 16.78
N THR A 140 -4.12 -6.22 16.24
CA THR A 140 -4.98 -7.26 15.65
C THR A 140 -4.86 -7.34 14.13
N HIS A 141 -4.14 -6.40 13.50
CA HIS A 141 -4.00 -6.34 12.04
C HIS A 141 -3.04 -7.41 11.53
N VAL A 142 -3.40 -8.02 10.39
CA VAL A 142 -2.57 -8.98 9.65
C VAL A 142 -2.82 -8.74 8.17
N CYS A 143 -1.81 -8.29 7.43
CA CYS A 143 -1.89 -8.37 5.96
C CYS A 143 -1.73 -9.83 5.55
N THR A 144 -2.48 -10.27 4.56
CA THR A 144 -2.06 -11.38 3.71
C THR A 144 -1.77 -10.82 2.32
N VAL A 145 -0.64 -11.21 1.76
CA VAL A 145 -0.08 -10.71 0.51
C VAL A 145 -0.08 -11.87 -0.49
N SER A 146 -0.73 -11.64 -1.63
CA SER A 146 -0.76 -12.53 -2.79
C SER A 146 -0.08 -11.85 -3.99
N PRO A 147 0.25 -12.59 -5.06
CA PRO A 147 0.78 -12.00 -6.29
C PRO A 147 -0.06 -10.83 -6.81
N GLU A 148 -1.38 -10.91 -6.71
CA GLU A 148 -2.33 -9.91 -7.21
C GLU A 148 -2.92 -9.00 -6.12
N ARG A 149 -2.43 -9.12 -4.88
CA ARG A 149 -2.76 -8.23 -3.76
C ARG A 149 -1.51 -7.86 -2.96
N THR A 150 -0.84 -6.81 -3.42
CA THR A 150 0.29 -6.18 -2.71
C THR A 150 -0.15 -5.69 -1.33
N GLY A 151 0.74 -5.75 -0.34
CA GLY A 151 0.45 -5.23 0.99
C GLY A 151 0.02 -3.76 0.93
N LEU A 152 -0.99 -3.38 1.73
CA LEU A 152 -1.64 -2.05 1.64
C LEU A 152 -0.69 -0.85 1.74
N CYS A 153 0.50 -1.04 2.30
CA CYS A 153 1.54 -0.02 2.38
C CYS A 153 2.25 0.27 1.05
N GLY A 154 2.06 -0.55 0.01
CA GLY A 154 2.71 -0.44 -1.30
C GLY A 154 4.16 -0.92 -1.36
N ALA A 155 4.77 -1.22 -0.21
CA ALA A 155 6.20 -1.49 -0.13
C ALA A 155 6.59 -2.98 -0.21
N TYR A 156 5.67 -3.89 0.14
CA TYR A 156 5.89 -5.34 0.10
C TYR A 156 4.88 -6.01 -0.84
N ASN A 157 5.38 -6.64 -1.89
CA ASN A 157 4.66 -7.59 -2.72
C ASN A 157 4.91 -9.04 -2.26
N TRP A 158 4.36 -10.01 -2.98
CA TRP A 158 4.48 -11.43 -2.64
C TRP A 158 5.93 -11.94 -2.62
N MET A 159 6.74 -11.53 -3.61
CA MET A 159 8.16 -11.90 -3.70
C MET A 159 8.95 -11.32 -2.53
N ASP A 160 8.62 -10.09 -2.12
CA ASP A 160 9.25 -9.46 -0.96
C ASP A 160 8.94 -10.25 0.32
N CYS A 161 7.69 -10.63 0.53
CA CYS A 161 7.32 -11.42 1.70
C CYS A 161 8.01 -12.79 1.72
N LYS A 162 8.14 -13.44 0.56
CA LYS A 162 8.92 -14.67 0.39
C LYS A 162 10.38 -14.47 0.78
N ALA A 163 11.04 -13.46 0.20
CA ALA A 163 12.43 -13.14 0.50
C ALA A 163 12.62 -12.80 1.99
N SER A 164 11.70 -12.05 2.60
CA SER A 164 11.76 -11.74 4.03
C SER A 164 11.71 -12.99 4.90
N PHE A 165 10.90 -14.00 4.55
CA PHE A 165 10.84 -15.27 5.25
C PHE A 165 12.14 -16.08 5.08
N GLU A 166 12.71 -16.11 3.88
CA GLU A 166 13.99 -16.79 3.61
C GLU A 166 15.15 -16.16 4.40
N ILE A 167 15.15 -14.83 4.57
CA ILE A 167 16.15 -14.10 5.38
C ILE A 167 15.98 -14.41 6.87
N ASN A 168 14.74 -14.40 7.36
CA ASN A 168 14.41 -14.64 8.76
C ASN A 168 13.09 -15.43 8.89
N PRO A 169 13.17 -16.76 9.06
CA PRO A 169 11.99 -17.62 9.22
C PRO A 169 11.15 -17.34 10.48
N THR A 170 11.70 -16.62 11.46
CA THR A 170 10.98 -16.19 12.67
C THR A 170 10.44 -14.76 12.56
N GLY A 171 10.61 -14.13 11.40
CA GLY A 171 10.22 -12.75 11.12
C GLY A 171 8.72 -12.55 10.94
N PRO A 172 8.31 -11.32 10.59
CA PRO A 172 6.90 -10.94 10.49
C PRO A 172 6.18 -11.49 9.26
N ASN A 173 6.93 -12.04 8.30
CA ASN A 173 6.38 -12.64 7.08
C ASN A 173 6.45 -14.16 7.21
N GLN A 174 5.28 -14.80 7.27
CA GLN A 174 5.16 -16.25 7.40
C GLN A 174 4.38 -16.80 6.20
N PRO A 175 4.78 -17.94 5.61
CA PRO A 175 4.03 -18.58 4.54
C PRO A 175 2.68 -19.07 5.05
N ILE A 176 1.66 -18.94 4.20
CA ILE A 176 0.31 -19.41 4.44
C ILE A 176 -0.07 -20.29 3.25
N GLU A 177 -0.26 -21.58 3.47
CA GLU A 177 -0.90 -22.43 2.46
C GLU A 177 -2.37 -22.02 2.34
N LYS A 178 -2.86 -21.79 1.12
CA LYS A 178 -4.28 -21.42 0.90
C LYS A 178 -5.21 -22.47 1.52
N GLY A 179 -4.91 -23.75 1.30
CA GLY A 179 -5.77 -24.85 1.74
C GLY A 179 -7.09 -24.88 0.97
N GLU A 180 -8.18 -25.26 1.64
CA GLU A 180 -9.52 -25.32 1.03
C GLU A 180 -10.00 -23.93 0.58
N CYS A 181 -10.45 -23.83 -0.66
CA CYS A 181 -11.14 -22.64 -1.16
C CYS A 181 -12.61 -22.69 -0.73
N LEU A 182 -13.00 -21.75 0.14
CA LEU A 182 -14.35 -21.64 0.69
C LEU A 182 -15.25 -20.79 -0.22
N ASP A 183 -14.68 -19.74 -0.82
CA ASP A 183 -15.36 -18.90 -1.81
C ASP A 183 -14.33 -18.34 -2.81
N ALA A 184 -14.38 -18.79 -4.05
CA ALA A 184 -13.46 -18.33 -5.09
C ALA A 184 -13.75 -16.91 -5.59
N LYS A 185 -15.01 -16.46 -5.52
CA LYS A 185 -15.42 -15.12 -5.95
C LYS A 185 -14.95 -14.07 -4.96
N LEU A 186 -15.13 -14.33 -3.67
CA LEU A 186 -14.71 -13.43 -2.59
C LEU A 186 -13.22 -13.59 -2.23
N GLY A 187 -12.59 -14.68 -2.68
CA GLY A 187 -11.21 -14.99 -2.33
C GLY A 187 -11.10 -15.33 -0.85
N GLN A 188 -11.83 -16.37 -0.44
CA GLN A 188 -11.83 -16.89 0.92
C GLN A 188 -11.21 -18.28 0.94
N TRP A 189 -10.14 -18.44 1.73
CA TRP A 189 -9.44 -19.70 1.87
C TRP A 189 -9.28 -20.07 3.34
N LYS A 190 -9.49 -21.35 3.64
CA LYS A 190 -9.47 -21.85 5.02
C LYS A 190 -8.12 -21.65 5.70
N GLY A 191 -7.00 -21.91 5.01
CA GLY A 191 -5.66 -21.75 5.58
C GLY A 191 -5.33 -20.31 5.93
N VAL A 192 -5.85 -19.35 5.14
CA VAL A 192 -5.74 -17.93 5.44
C VAL A 192 -6.56 -17.56 6.68
N ASN A 193 -7.81 -18.01 6.77
CA ASN A 193 -8.66 -17.78 7.95
C ASN A 193 -8.03 -18.33 9.24
N ASP A 194 -7.53 -19.58 9.19
CA ASP A 194 -6.86 -20.22 10.32
C ASP A 194 -5.64 -19.42 10.80
N PHE A 195 -4.83 -18.92 9.86
CA PHE A 195 -3.66 -18.09 10.17
C PHE A 195 -4.08 -16.76 10.80
N ILE A 196 -5.02 -16.04 10.16
CA ILE A 196 -5.48 -14.73 10.62
C ILE A 196 -6.05 -14.83 12.02
N LYS A 197 -6.95 -15.79 12.28
CA LYS A 197 -7.56 -16.00 13.59
C LYS A 197 -6.53 -16.16 14.70
N LYS A 198 -5.44 -16.88 14.44
CA LYS A 198 -4.34 -17.03 15.39
C LYS A 198 -3.55 -15.72 15.53
N ALA A 199 -3.10 -15.14 14.41
CA ALA A 199 -2.20 -13.98 14.39
C ALA A 199 -2.87 -12.69 14.87
N SER A 200 -4.19 -12.56 14.74
CA SER A 200 -5.01 -11.45 15.25
C SER A 200 -5.51 -11.69 16.68
N ARG A 201 -5.07 -12.76 17.36
CA ARG A 201 -5.51 -13.14 18.72
C ARG A 201 -7.03 -13.36 18.83
N GLY A 202 -7.64 -13.90 17.77
CA GLY A 202 -9.07 -14.18 17.70
C GLY A 202 -9.96 -12.99 17.35
N ALA A 203 -9.40 -11.78 17.18
CA ALA A 203 -10.17 -10.58 16.86
C ALA A 203 -10.80 -10.60 15.45
N ILE A 204 -10.16 -11.29 14.50
CA ILE A 204 -10.60 -11.44 13.12
C ILE A 204 -10.56 -12.93 12.84
N ASP A 205 -11.70 -13.56 12.57
CA ASP A 205 -11.78 -14.99 12.29
C ASP A 205 -11.63 -15.32 10.80
N HIS A 206 -11.99 -14.38 9.93
CA HIS A 206 -11.83 -14.45 8.47
C HIS A 206 -11.80 -13.05 7.84
N TYR A 207 -11.39 -12.98 6.57
CA TYR A 207 -11.74 -11.87 5.67
C TYR A 207 -11.65 -12.32 4.21
N ASN A 208 -12.26 -11.55 3.33
CA ASN A 208 -12.32 -11.79 1.89
C ASN A 208 -11.27 -10.95 1.14
N PHE A 209 -10.56 -11.57 0.20
CA PHE A 209 -9.48 -10.89 -0.52
C PHE A 209 -9.98 -10.02 -1.66
N TYR A 210 -11.11 -10.38 -2.22
CA TYR A 210 -11.60 -9.78 -3.46
C TYR A 210 -12.86 -8.95 -3.22
N SER A 211 -13.21 -8.67 -1.97
CA SER A 211 -14.33 -7.81 -1.61
C SER A 211 -13.91 -6.74 -0.60
N MET A 212 -14.44 -5.54 -0.78
CA MET A 212 -14.46 -4.46 0.19
C MET A 212 -15.81 -4.36 0.92
N VAL A 213 -16.86 -5.02 0.42
CA VAL A 213 -18.22 -4.96 0.98
C VAL A 213 -18.47 -6.11 1.97
N VAL A 214 -17.99 -7.31 1.68
CA VAL A 214 -18.20 -8.50 2.52
C VAL A 214 -16.92 -8.80 3.28
N ASP A 215 -16.92 -8.63 4.60
CA ASP A 215 -15.83 -8.94 5.54
C ASP A 215 -14.43 -8.62 4.99
N PRO A 216 -14.13 -7.35 4.69
CA PRO A 216 -12.87 -6.99 4.05
C PRO A 216 -11.65 -7.16 4.98
N MET A 217 -10.47 -7.25 4.37
CA MET A 217 -9.20 -7.19 5.12
C MET A 217 -9.13 -5.91 5.94
N THR A 218 -8.64 -6.02 7.17
CA THR A 218 -8.43 -4.89 8.07
C THR A 218 -7.31 -3.96 7.57
N THR A 219 -7.24 -2.74 8.11
CA THR A 219 -6.16 -1.78 7.81
C THR A 219 -5.42 -1.36 9.06
N CYS A 220 -4.09 -1.28 9.01
CA CYS A 220 -3.28 -0.75 10.10
C CYS A 220 -3.34 0.79 10.14
N GLY A 221 -2.36 1.46 9.51
CA GLY A 221 -2.29 2.93 9.48
C GLY A 221 -1.39 3.48 8.38
N CYS A 222 -0.70 2.60 7.64
CA CYS A 222 0.28 2.98 6.62
C CYS A 222 -0.19 2.73 5.19
N CYS A 223 -1.51 2.55 4.95
CA CYS A 223 -2.04 2.41 3.59
C CYS A 223 -1.68 3.62 2.72
N GLU A 224 -1.44 3.38 1.44
CA GLU A 224 -1.22 4.48 0.48
C GLU A 224 -2.55 5.10 0.06
N CYS A 225 -3.58 4.27 -0.10
CA CYS A 225 -4.91 4.64 -0.54
C CYS A 225 -5.98 4.03 0.36
N ILE A 226 -7.16 4.64 0.35
CA ILE A 226 -8.38 4.11 0.96
C ILE A 226 -9.47 4.10 -0.11
N ALA A 227 -10.06 2.94 -0.33
CA ALA A 227 -11.27 2.78 -1.12
C ALA A 227 -12.51 2.94 -0.21
N ALA A 228 -13.53 3.63 -0.72
CA ALA A 228 -14.82 3.83 -0.06
C ALA A 228 -15.95 3.62 -1.06
N MET A 229 -17.01 2.93 -0.64
CA MET A 229 -18.20 2.73 -1.45
C MET A 229 -18.99 4.04 -1.60
N LEU A 230 -19.52 4.26 -2.81
CA LEU A 230 -20.42 5.37 -3.18
C LEU A 230 -21.77 4.79 -3.66
N PRO A 231 -22.75 4.61 -2.75
CA PRO A 231 -23.99 3.90 -3.05
C PRO A 231 -24.82 4.54 -4.16
N ALA A 232 -24.92 5.87 -4.23
CA ALA A 232 -25.72 6.55 -5.26
C ALA A 232 -25.09 6.42 -6.66
N CYS A 233 -23.79 6.14 -6.72
CA CYS A 233 -23.06 5.89 -7.96
C CYS A 233 -22.91 4.39 -8.31
N ASN A 234 -23.48 3.49 -7.49
CA ASN A 234 -23.28 2.04 -7.60
C ASN A 234 -21.78 1.67 -7.78
N GLY A 235 -20.90 2.41 -7.11
CA GLY A 235 -19.46 2.37 -7.38
C GLY A 235 -18.60 2.54 -6.13
N VAL A 236 -17.31 2.71 -6.39
CA VAL A 236 -16.25 2.85 -5.39
C VAL A 236 -15.40 4.06 -5.78
N MET A 237 -15.05 4.88 -4.79
CA MET A 237 -13.97 5.86 -4.92
C MET A 237 -12.69 5.35 -4.29
N THR A 238 -11.55 5.88 -4.70
CA THR A 238 -10.29 5.72 -3.95
C THR A 238 -9.58 7.07 -3.78
N VAL A 239 -8.93 7.26 -2.64
CA VAL A 239 -8.16 8.47 -2.34
C VAL A 239 -6.79 8.10 -1.74
N HIS A 240 -5.73 8.71 -2.26
CA HIS A 240 -4.37 8.52 -1.74
C HIS A 240 -4.03 9.49 -0.61
N ARG A 241 -3.06 9.11 0.20
CA ARG A 241 -2.63 9.82 1.42
C ARG A 241 -2.25 11.28 1.24
N ASP A 242 -1.68 11.62 0.08
CA ASP A 242 -1.18 12.98 -0.19
C ASP A 242 -2.30 13.95 -0.61
N TYR A 243 -3.49 13.44 -0.93
CA TYR A 243 -4.64 14.25 -1.27
C TYR A 243 -5.28 14.86 -0.02
N THR A 244 -5.37 16.19 0.01
CA THR A 244 -5.87 16.95 1.17
C THR A 244 -7.30 17.48 1.01
N GLY A 245 -7.91 17.26 -0.16
CA GLY A 245 -9.26 17.73 -0.49
C GLY A 245 -10.36 16.85 0.12
N GLU A 246 -11.60 17.30 -0.07
CA GLU A 246 -12.79 16.49 0.21
C GLU A 246 -12.99 15.44 -0.89
N THR A 247 -13.77 14.42 -0.57
CA THR A 247 -14.07 13.33 -1.51
C THR A 247 -15.58 13.07 -1.54
N PRO A 248 -16.10 12.40 -2.57
CA PRO A 248 -17.54 12.13 -2.70
C PRO A 248 -18.16 11.35 -1.54
N CYS A 249 -17.38 10.63 -0.74
CA CYS A 249 -17.89 9.95 0.46
C CYS A 249 -18.04 10.90 1.67
N GLY A 250 -17.88 12.21 1.49
CA GLY A 250 -18.01 13.23 2.53
C GLY A 250 -16.86 13.27 3.55
N MET A 251 -15.73 12.62 3.26
CA MET A 251 -14.58 12.54 4.16
C MET A 251 -13.26 12.74 3.42
N LYS A 252 -12.34 13.47 4.05
CA LYS A 252 -10.92 13.50 3.65
C LYS A 252 -10.23 12.17 3.94
N PHE A 253 -9.08 11.94 3.29
CA PHE A 253 -8.21 10.81 3.60
C PHE A 253 -7.91 10.67 5.10
N THR A 254 -7.60 11.77 5.80
CA THR A 254 -7.26 11.74 7.23
C THR A 254 -8.41 11.26 8.10
N THR A 255 -9.64 11.61 7.74
CA THR A 255 -10.85 11.16 8.45
C THR A 255 -11.09 9.67 8.18
N LEU A 256 -11.03 9.25 6.92
CA LEU A 256 -11.13 7.85 6.53
C LEU A 256 -10.10 6.97 7.23
N ALA A 257 -8.83 7.42 7.28
CA ALA A 257 -7.75 6.70 7.96
C ALA A 257 -8.00 6.53 9.47
N GLY A 258 -8.69 7.49 10.10
CA GLY A 258 -9.10 7.41 11.50
C GLY A 258 -10.27 6.45 11.73
N VAL A 259 -11.18 6.32 10.77
CA VAL A 259 -12.35 5.43 10.84
C VAL A 259 -11.96 3.97 10.67
N MET A 260 -11.10 3.67 9.70
CA MET A 260 -10.86 2.28 9.25
C MET A 260 -9.46 1.74 9.62
N GLY A 261 -8.59 2.61 10.14
CA GLY A 261 -7.32 2.21 10.72
C GLY A 261 -7.48 1.49 12.07
N GLY A 262 -6.41 0.83 12.52
CA GLY A 262 -6.36 0.19 13.85
C GLY A 262 -6.68 -1.31 13.86
N GLY A 263 -6.87 -1.94 12.69
CA GLY A 263 -6.99 -3.39 12.57
C GLY A 263 -8.40 -3.94 12.80
N GLN A 264 -9.43 -3.12 12.52
CA GLN A 264 -10.82 -3.55 12.45
C GLN A 264 -11.23 -3.87 11.01
N SER A 265 -12.23 -4.74 10.84
CA SER A 265 -12.89 -4.95 9.54
C SER A 265 -14.00 -3.92 9.38
N SER A 266 -14.06 -3.26 8.23
CA SER A 266 -14.97 -2.14 7.98
C SER A 266 -15.63 -2.29 6.61
N PRO A 267 -16.72 -3.09 6.51
CA PRO A 267 -17.52 -3.22 5.29
C PRO A 267 -17.79 -1.87 4.61
N GLY A 268 -17.48 -1.77 3.32
CA GLY A 268 -17.57 -0.55 2.52
C GLY A 268 -16.31 0.31 2.50
N PHE A 269 -15.27 -0.03 3.28
CA PHE A 269 -14.00 0.68 3.33
C PHE A 269 -12.82 -0.30 3.36
N VAL A 270 -11.78 -0.05 2.55
CA VAL A 270 -10.55 -0.86 2.62
C VAL A 270 -9.31 -0.03 2.29
N GLY A 271 -8.27 -0.16 3.10
CA GLY A 271 -6.96 0.40 2.80
C GLY A 271 -6.21 -0.49 1.82
N HIS A 272 -5.57 0.12 0.82
CA HIS A 272 -4.83 -0.60 -0.21
C HIS A 272 -3.63 0.23 -0.71
N SER A 273 -2.77 -0.40 -1.52
CA SER A 273 -1.67 0.29 -2.19
C SER A 273 -2.14 0.93 -3.51
N LYS A 274 -1.39 1.91 -4.02
CA LYS A 274 -1.65 2.49 -5.35
C LYS A 274 -1.59 1.42 -6.44
N PHE A 275 -0.58 0.55 -6.35
CA PHE A 275 -0.35 -0.53 -7.31
C PHE A 275 -1.52 -1.53 -7.35
N ASN A 276 -2.12 -1.82 -6.19
CA ASN A 276 -3.21 -2.78 -6.09
C ASN A 276 -4.44 -2.39 -6.92
N ILE A 277 -4.70 -1.10 -7.16
CA ILE A 277 -5.83 -0.60 -7.97
C ILE A 277 -5.90 -1.30 -9.34
N THR A 278 -4.74 -1.59 -9.93
CA THR A 278 -4.63 -2.15 -11.29
C THR A 278 -4.20 -3.62 -11.32
N GLN A 279 -4.06 -4.27 -10.16
CA GLN A 279 -3.79 -5.71 -10.10
C GLN A 279 -5.05 -6.50 -10.45
N GLY A 280 -4.88 -7.72 -10.97
CA GLY A 280 -5.97 -8.48 -11.58
C GLY A 280 -7.14 -8.79 -10.64
N LYS A 281 -6.87 -8.93 -9.33
CA LYS A 281 -7.85 -9.25 -8.29
C LYS A 281 -8.35 -8.06 -7.46
N PHE A 282 -8.05 -6.82 -7.84
CA PHE A 282 -8.55 -5.64 -7.14
C PHE A 282 -10.08 -5.68 -7.03
N ILE A 283 -10.62 -5.91 -5.82
CA ILE A 283 -12.06 -6.00 -5.50
C ILE A 283 -12.93 -6.74 -6.53
N VAL A 284 -12.40 -7.80 -7.18
CA VAL A 284 -13.13 -8.49 -8.26
C VAL A 284 -14.41 -9.20 -7.81
N GLY A 285 -14.52 -9.56 -6.54
CA GLY A 285 -15.76 -10.06 -5.92
C GLY A 285 -16.90 -9.04 -5.94
N ASP A 286 -16.56 -7.75 -6.03
CA ASP A 286 -17.50 -6.62 -6.04
C ASP A 286 -17.67 -5.99 -7.44
N GLY A 287 -16.97 -6.51 -8.45
CA GLY A 287 -16.99 -5.98 -9.83
C GLY A 287 -15.69 -5.32 -10.29
N GLY A 288 -14.67 -5.30 -9.44
CA GLY A 288 -13.31 -4.96 -9.83
C GLY A 288 -13.09 -3.48 -10.14
N LEU A 289 -12.08 -3.22 -10.98
CA LEU A 289 -11.72 -1.85 -11.41
C LEU A 289 -12.88 -1.12 -12.11
N LEU A 290 -13.84 -1.83 -12.72
CA LEU A 290 -15.01 -1.22 -13.36
C LEU A 290 -15.97 -0.56 -12.36
N ARG A 291 -15.81 -0.81 -11.06
CA ARG A 291 -16.52 -0.07 -10.00
C ARG A 291 -15.89 1.28 -9.66
N MET A 292 -14.68 1.57 -10.12
CA MET A 292 -13.95 2.78 -9.74
C MET A 292 -14.59 4.01 -10.41
N VAL A 293 -15.42 4.76 -9.68
CA VAL A 293 -16.14 5.93 -10.21
C VAL A 293 -15.45 7.25 -9.89
N TRP A 294 -14.54 7.29 -8.90
CA TRP A 294 -13.84 8.51 -8.53
C TRP A 294 -12.43 8.26 -8.01
N MET A 295 -11.49 9.10 -8.44
CA MET A 295 -10.09 9.07 -8.01
C MET A 295 -9.47 10.46 -8.14
N PRO A 296 -8.60 10.92 -7.22
CA PRO A 296 -7.91 12.20 -7.39
C PRO A 296 -7.16 12.25 -8.72
N LYS A 297 -7.19 13.39 -9.41
CA LYS A 297 -6.53 13.54 -10.70
C LYS A 297 -5.04 13.21 -10.62
N SER A 298 -4.36 13.62 -9.56
CA SER A 298 -2.94 13.30 -9.36
C SER A 298 -2.66 11.80 -9.30
N LEU A 299 -3.56 11.01 -8.70
CA LEU A 299 -3.43 9.56 -8.66
C LEU A 299 -3.74 8.95 -10.03
N LYS A 300 -4.79 9.42 -10.73
CA LYS A 300 -5.05 8.98 -12.11
C LYS A 300 -3.87 9.21 -13.02
N ASP A 301 -3.27 10.40 -12.96
CA ASP A 301 -2.12 10.77 -13.77
C ASP A 301 -0.90 9.90 -13.42
N GLU A 302 -0.70 9.56 -12.14
CA GLU A 302 0.40 8.70 -11.65
C GLU A 302 0.29 7.26 -12.17
N ILE A 303 -0.90 6.66 -12.15
CA ILE A 303 -1.12 5.27 -12.58
C ILE A 303 -1.81 5.15 -13.95
N LYS A 304 -1.78 6.21 -14.76
CA LYS A 304 -2.49 6.32 -16.04
C LYS A 304 -2.28 5.14 -16.97
N GLU A 305 -1.02 4.85 -17.30
CA GLU A 305 -0.66 3.76 -18.22
C GLU A 305 -1.20 2.40 -17.74
N ARG A 306 -1.27 2.21 -16.41
CA ARG A 306 -1.76 0.97 -15.80
C ARG A 306 -3.28 0.87 -15.87
N ILE A 307 -4.00 1.98 -15.63
CA ILE A 307 -5.46 2.03 -15.77
C ILE A 307 -5.84 1.81 -17.24
N GLU A 308 -5.16 2.45 -18.20
CA GLU A 308 -5.43 2.28 -19.63
C GLU A 308 -5.21 0.82 -20.07
N LYS A 309 -4.09 0.21 -19.67
CA LYS A 309 -3.81 -1.20 -19.93
C LYS A 309 -4.89 -2.10 -19.33
N ARG A 310 -5.18 -1.94 -18.03
CA ARG A 310 -6.16 -2.80 -17.33
C ARG A 310 -7.59 -2.58 -17.83
N GLY A 311 -7.95 -1.34 -18.15
CA GLY A 311 -9.22 -0.98 -18.77
C GLY A 311 -9.40 -1.68 -20.11
N ALA A 312 -8.38 -1.66 -20.98
CA ALA A 312 -8.41 -2.37 -22.25
C ALA A 312 -8.57 -3.90 -22.08
N GLU A 313 -7.87 -4.51 -21.12
CA GLU A 313 -8.04 -5.93 -20.76
C GLU A 313 -9.47 -6.27 -20.29
N LEU A 314 -10.15 -5.31 -19.66
CA LEU A 314 -11.53 -5.45 -19.18
C LEU A 314 -12.59 -5.01 -20.23
N GLY A 315 -12.18 -4.60 -21.43
CA GLY A 315 -13.08 -4.16 -22.51
C GLY A 315 -13.47 -2.67 -22.47
N TYR A 316 -12.84 -1.87 -21.60
CA TYR A 316 -13.06 -0.42 -21.44
C TYR A 316 -11.74 0.35 -21.62
N PRO A 317 -11.20 0.48 -22.85
CA PRO A 317 -9.91 1.13 -23.09
C PRO A 317 -9.88 2.61 -22.70
N ASN A 318 -11.03 3.28 -22.67
CA ASN A 318 -11.20 4.66 -22.24
C ASN A 318 -11.73 4.77 -20.80
N LEU A 319 -11.60 3.72 -19.97
CA LEU A 319 -12.10 3.70 -18.60
C LEU A 319 -11.61 4.92 -17.80
N ILE A 320 -10.34 5.30 -17.95
CA ILE A 320 -9.75 6.43 -17.22
C ILE A 320 -10.52 7.76 -17.39
N ASP A 321 -11.08 8.00 -18.58
CA ASP A 321 -11.85 9.20 -18.91
C ASP A 321 -13.30 9.13 -18.43
N MET A 322 -13.75 7.96 -17.99
CA MET A 322 -15.07 7.72 -17.40
C MET A 322 -15.05 7.89 -15.88
N ILE A 323 -13.89 7.70 -15.23
CA ILE A 323 -13.74 7.90 -13.78
C ILE A 323 -13.78 9.41 -13.50
N ALA A 324 -14.57 9.87 -12.54
CA ALA A 324 -14.60 11.26 -12.09
C ALA A 324 -13.38 11.60 -11.21
N ASP A 325 -13.08 12.88 -11.04
CA ASP A 325 -12.07 13.39 -10.10
C ASP A 325 -12.54 14.72 -9.51
N GLU A 326 -11.69 15.36 -8.71
CA GLU A 326 -12.00 16.63 -8.07
C GLU A 326 -12.26 17.79 -9.06
N THR A 327 -11.91 17.66 -10.34
CA THR A 327 -12.24 18.65 -11.37
C THR A 327 -13.66 18.49 -11.92
N VAL A 328 -14.29 17.33 -11.69
CA VAL A 328 -15.70 17.05 -11.99
C VAL A 328 -16.58 17.41 -10.79
N GLY A 329 -16.21 16.92 -9.60
CA GLY A 329 -17.00 17.12 -8.39
C GLY A 329 -16.41 16.39 -7.16
N ILE A 330 -16.88 16.76 -5.98
CA ILE A 330 -16.45 16.22 -4.68
C ILE A 330 -17.63 15.67 -3.86
N THR A 331 -18.79 15.49 -4.49
CA THR A 331 -19.99 14.85 -3.92
C THR A 331 -20.57 13.84 -4.91
N GLU A 332 -21.33 12.84 -4.43
CA GLU A 332 -22.00 11.87 -5.31
C GLU A 332 -22.96 12.57 -6.29
N GLU A 333 -23.67 13.62 -5.84
CA GLU A 333 -24.61 14.39 -6.66
C GLU A 333 -23.92 15.13 -7.81
N GLU A 334 -22.73 15.69 -7.59
CA GLU A 334 -21.97 16.40 -8.63
C GLU A 334 -21.39 15.47 -9.69
N ILE A 335 -20.94 14.27 -9.29
CA ILE A 335 -20.25 13.35 -10.21
C ILE A 335 -21.23 12.46 -10.97
N LEU A 336 -22.41 12.16 -10.42
CA LEU A 336 -23.37 11.24 -11.05
C LEU A 336 -23.78 11.65 -12.47
N PRO A 337 -24.10 12.94 -12.79
CA PRO A 337 -24.40 13.35 -14.15
C PRO A 337 -23.24 13.09 -15.13
N PHE A 338 -22.00 13.31 -14.70
CA PHE A 338 -20.81 13.01 -15.50
C PHE A 338 -20.68 11.50 -15.76
N LEU A 339 -20.87 10.67 -14.73
CA LEU A 339 -20.83 9.20 -14.89
C LEU A 339 -21.90 8.71 -15.88
N GLN A 340 -23.10 9.31 -15.85
CA GLN A 340 -24.18 9.02 -16.80
C GLN A 340 -23.82 9.46 -18.22
N GLU A 341 -23.32 10.68 -18.40
CA GLU A 341 -22.89 11.21 -19.70
C GLU A 341 -21.79 10.34 -20.33
N LYS A 342 -20.83 9.89 -19.52
CA LYS A 342 -19.73 9.01 -19.95
C LYS A 342 -20.15 7.55 -20.13
N GLY A 343 -21.35 7.16 -19.68
CA GLY A 343 -21.81 5.78 -19.71
C GLY A 343 -20.95 4.86 -18.85
N HIS A 344 -20.58 5.31 -17.64
CA HIS A 344 -19.68 4.57 -16.76
C HIS A 344 -20.24 3.17 -16.42
N PRO A 345 -19.44 2.08 -16.55
CA PRO A 345 -19.94 0.71 -16.41
C PRO A 345 -20.58 0.40 -15.05
N ALA A 346 -20.06 0.96 -13.96
CA ALA A 346 -20.62 0.77 -12.62
C ALA A 346 -22.14 1.03 -12.53
N LEU A 347 -22.68 1.96 -13.34
CA LEU A 347 -24.10 2.34 -13.28
C LEU A 347 -25.04 1.25 -13.82
N SER A 348 -24.54 0.32 -14.64
CA SER A 348 -25.34 -0.76 -15.25
C SER A 348 -25.03 -2.15 -14.66
N MET A 349 -24.08 -2.24 -13.75
CA MET A 349 -23.77 -3.47 -13.01
C MET A 349 -24.81 -3.73 -11.93
N ASP A 350 -24.86 -4.96 -11.43
CA ASP A 350 -25.71 -5.32 -10.27
C ASP A 350 -25.46 -4.35 -9.09
N PRO A 351 -26.44 -4.13 -8.21
CA PRO A 351 -26.23 -3.32 -7.01
C PRO A 351 -25.06 -3.84 -6.16
N LEU A 352 -24.13 -2.95 -5.77
CA LEU A 352 -23.05 -3.25 -4.81
C LEU A 352 -23.58 -3.58 -3.41
N VAL A 353 -24.78 -3.09 -3.10
CA VAL A 353 -25.48 -3.30 -1.85
C VAL A 353 -26.82 -3.94 -2.17
N GLY A 354 -27.13 -5.03 -1.48
CA GLY A 354 -28.39 -5.77 -1.59
C GLY A 354 -29.51 -5.17 -0.74
#